data_AF-A0A7J7HFN7-F1
#
_entry.id   AF-A0A7J7HFN7-F1
#
_cell.length_a   1.000
_cell.length_b   1.000
_cell.length_c   1.000
_cell.angle_alpha   90.00
_cell.angle_beta   90.00
_cell.angle_gamma   90.00
#
_symmetry.space_group_name_H-M   'P 1'
#
loop_
_entity.id
_entity.type
_entity.pdbx_description
1 polymer ?
#
loop_
_entity_poly.entity_id
_entity_poly.type
_entity_poly.pdbx_seq_one_letter_code
_entity_poly.pdbx_strand_id
1 'polypeptide(L)'
;MQAVVDEIIFGNVDPLKHPSKWNLGKLLKEFNGISGKILNEVALRESLTQLHELSSVSINDFHLPNLPSPPNAFRGIRRKSSSLKRWLAVCSDDSAKDGKYRPTVNLLRKYLGDFIIASYLDVVQESGYDDAYMKEIERAVLVKTLDCFWRDHLVNMNRLSSAV
;
A
#
# COMPACT_ATOMS: atom_id res chain seq x y z
N MET A 1 -6.03 2.28 -3.56
CA MET A 1 -5.23 1.62 -2.50
C MET A 1 -3.74 1.57 -2.84
N GLN A 2 -3.31 1.07 -4.02
CA GLN A 2 -1.87 1.00 -4.34
C GLN A 2 -1.16 2.36 -4.29
N ALA A 3 -1.76 3.42 -4.84
CA ALA A 3 -1.19 4.77 -4.79
C ALA A 3 -0.89 5.27 -3.36
N VAL A 4 -1.77 4.95 -2.39
CA VAL A 4 -1.56 5.29 -0.97
C VAL A 4 -0.36 4.54 -0.39
N VAL A 5 -0.21 3.26 -0.74
CA VAL A 5 0.97 2.46 -0.35
C VAL A 5 2.24 3.01 -0.98
N ASP A 6 2.17 3.42 -2.24
CA ASP A 6 3.32 3.96 -2.96
C ASP A 6 3.77 5.29 -2.35
N GLU A 7 2.83 6.17 -1.99
CA GLU A 7 3.11 7.43 -1.29
C GLU A 7 3.82 7.19 0.05
N ILE A 8 3.32 6.25 0.86
CA ILE A 8 3.96 5.87 2.14
C ILE A 8 5.36 5.31 1.89
N ILE A 9 5.54 4.44 0.91
CA ILE A 9 6.85 3.82 0.66
C ILE A 9 7.84 4.86 0.15
N PHE A 10 7.48 5.66 -0.85
CA PHE A 10 8.38 6.66 -1.44
C PHE A 10 8.74 7.77 -0.46
N GLY A 11 7.87 8.08 0.51
CA GLY A 11 8.17 9.02 1.59
C GLY A 11 9.16 8.51 2.64
N ASN A 12 9.41 7.19 2.70
CA ASN A 12 10.16 6.56 3.81
C ASN A 12 11.33 5.65 3.37
N VAL A 13 11.39 5.29 2.10
CA VAL A 13 12.34 4.31 1.55
C VAL A 13 13.15 4.92 0.42
N ASP A 14 14.45 4.59 0.37
CA ASP A 14 15.38 5.04 -0.66
C ASP A 14 16.00 3.81 -1.37
N PRO A 15 15.62 3.50 -2.61
CA PRO A 15 16.10 2.31 -3.33
C PRO A 15 17.60 2.36 -3.65
N LEU A 16 18.27 3.50 -3.47
CA LEU A 16 19.72 3.64 -3.58
C LEU A 16 20.47 3.19 -2.31
N LYS A 17 19.76 3.08 -1.18
CA LYS A 17 20.34 2.75 0.13
C LYS A 17 19.89 1.39 0.61
N HIS A 18 20.75 0.73 1.39
CA HIS A 18 20.44 -0.55 2.03
C HIS A 18 19.20 -0.43 2.94
N PRO A 19 18.31 -1.45 3.01
CA PRO A 19 17.10 -1.42 3.83
C PRO A 19 17.29 -1.04 5.30
N SER A 20 18.48 -1.31 5.86
CA SER A 20 18.84 -0.89 7.22
C SER A 20 18.87 0.63 7.43
N LYS A 21 18.92 1.43 6.36
CA LYS A 21 18.92 2.90 6.37
C LYS A 21 17.54 3.51 6.08
N TRP A 22 16.53 2.70 5.79
CA TRP A 22 15.17 3.18 5.56
C TRP A 22 14.48 3.55 6.87
N ASN A 23 13.48 4.43 6.80
CA ASN A 23 12.70 4.82 7.98
C ASN A 23 11.51 3.87 8.17
N LEU A 24 11.80 2.63 8.59
CA LEU A 24 10.79 1.59 8.76
C LEU A 24 9.78 1.92 9.86
N GLY A 25 10.23 2.52 10.96
CA GLY A 25 9.34 2.97 12.04
C GLY A 25 8.30 4.00 11.59
N LYS A 26 8.70 5.01 10.80
CA LYS A 26 7.75 5.99 10.23
C LYS A 26 6.84 5.34 9.20
N LEU A 27 7.39 4.51 8.31
CA LEU A 27 6.62 3.75 7.31
C LEU A 27 5.52 2.92 7.97
N LEU A 28 5.85 2.17 9.02
CA LEU A 28 4.89 1.32 9.72
C LEU A 28 3.88 2.13 10.52
N LYS A 29 4.28 3.25 11.11
CA LYS A 29 3.33 4.15 11.78
C LYS A 29 2.26 4.66 10.80
N GLU A 30 2.67 5.14 9.63
CA GLU A 30 1.75 5.59 8.58
C GLU A 30 0.88 4.45 8.05
N PHE A 31 1.50 3.30 7.76
CA PHE A 31 0.79 2.13 7.24
C PHE A 31 -0.22 1.52 8.24
N ASN A 32 0.17 1.35 9.50
CA ASN A 32 -0.69 0.79 10.54
C ASN A 32 -1.88 1.72 10.83
N GLY A 33 -1.69 3.04 10.69
CA GLY A 33 -2.77 4.02 10.81
C GLY A 33 -3.87 3.86 9.75
N ILE A 34 -3.55 3.29 8.58
CA ILE A 34 -4.51 3.08 7.48
C ILE A 34 -5.04 1.66 7.46
N SER A 35 -4.17 0.66 7.63
CA SER A 35 -4.55 -0.75 7.49
C SER A 35 -5.36 -1.29 8.68
N GLY A 36 -5.34 -0.60 9.83
CA GLY A 36 -5.99 -1.07 11.05
C GLY A 36 -5.33 -2.33 11.65
N LYS A 37 -4.18 -2.75 11.13
CA LYS A 37 -3.39 -3.88 11.60
C LYS A 37 -2.00 -3.40 12.03
N ILE A 38 -1.41 -4.10 12.99
CA ILE A 38 -0.09 -3.77 13.52
C ILE A 38 0.93 -4.73 12.91
N LEU A 39 1.79 -4.20 12.04
CA LEU A 39 2.99 -4.91 11.61
C LEU A 39 4.17 -4.58 12.54
N ASN A 40 5.03 -5.57 12.79
CA ASN A 40 6.20 -5.44 13.65
C ASN A 40 7.42 -4.96 12.84
N GLU A 41 8.07 -3.88 13.31
CA GLU A 41 9.25 -3.29 12.67
C GLU A 41 10.45 -4.24 12.64
N VAL A 42 10.70 -4.96 13.73
CA VAL A 42 11.82 -5.92 13.84
C VAL A 42 11.63 -7.03 12.82
N ALA A 43 10.42 -7.61 12.77
CA ALA A 43 10.08 -8.65 11.82
C ALA A 43 10.24 -8.15 10.37
N LEU A 44 9.71 -6.97 10.04
CA LEU A 44 9.84 -6.37 8.71
C LEU A 44 11.31 -6.18 8.32
N ARG A 45 12.14 -5.71 9.24
CA ARG A 45 13.56 -5.49 8.97
C ARG A 45 14.28 -6.81 8.64
N GLU A 46 13.99 -7.86 9.40
CA GLU A 46 14.52 -9.20 9.16
C GLU A 46 14.04 -9.76 7.81
N SER A 47 12.75 -9.60 7.48
CA SER A 47 12.20 -10.02 6.18
C SER A 47 12.92 -9.36 5.02
N LEU A 48 13.19 -8.04 5.13
CA LEU A 48 13.84 -7.27 4.07
C LEU A 48 15.30 -7.66 3.88
N THR A 49 16.00 -8.04 4.95
CA THR A 49 17.37 -8.56 4.85
C THR A 49 17.40 -9.92 4.16
N GLN A 50 16.49 -10.83 4.52
CA GLN A 50 16.37 -12.15 3.88
C GLN A 50 15.96 -12.04 2.40
N LEU A 51 15.15 -11.05 2.04
CA LEU A 51 14.73 -10.82 0.66
C LEU A 51 15.89 -10.56 -0.30
N HIS A 52 16.97 -9.95 0.20
CA HIS A 52 18.15 -9.69 -0.63
C HIS A 52 18.87 -10.98 -1.06
N GLU A 53 18.68 -12.06 -0.29
CA GLU A 53 19.33 -13.35 -0.49
C GLU A 53 18.49 -14.31 -1.36
N LEU A 54 17.23 -13.97 -1.66
CA LEU A 54 16.35 -14.81 -2.46
C LEU A 54 16.66 -14.68 -3.96
N SER A 55 17.05 -15.80 -4.59
CA SER A 55 17.32 -15.88 -6.03
C SER A 55 16.06 -15.94 -6.89
N SER A 56 14.93 -16.34 -6.33
CA SER A 56 13.63 -16.39 -7.01
C SER A 56 12.48 -16.23 -6.03
N VAL A 57 11.39 -15.62 -6.48
CA VAL A 57 10.21 -15.33 -5.65
C VAL A 57 8.94 -15.69 -6.43
N SER A 58 8.09 -16.56 -5.86
CA SER A 58 6.76 -16.82 -6.41
C SER A 58 5.85 -15.61 -6.18
N ILE A 59 5.42 -14.93 -7.25
CA ILE A 59 4.62 -13.69 -7.17
C ILE A 59 3.20 -13.95 -6.68
N ASN A 60 2.62 -15.11 -7.03
CA ASN A 60 1.23 -15.43 -6.69
C ASN A 60 1.02 -15.68 -5.19
N ASP A 61 2.05 -16.25 -4.54
CA ASP A 61 2.00 -16.65 -3.13
C ASP A 61 3.06 -15.88 -2.30
N PHE A 62 3.49 -14.73 -2.81
CA PHE A 62 4.50 -13.91 -2.17
C PHE A 62 4.03 -13.42 -0.81
N HIS A 63 4.86 -13.65 0.19
CA HIS A 63 4.73 -13.11 1.53
C HIS A 63 6.13 -12.75 2.03
N LEU A 64 6.20 -11.73 2.89
CA LEU A 64 7.44 -11.42 3.59
C LEU A 64 7.66 -12.49 4.69
N PRO A 65 8.85 -13.09 4.79
CA PRO A 65 9.18 -14.00 5.89
C PRO A 65 8.92 -13.34 7.25
N ASN A 66 8.54 -14.08 8.29
CA ASN A 66 8.31 -13.54 9.65
C ASN A 66 7.17 -12.49 9.79
N LEU A 67 6.44 -12.19 8.72
CA LEU A 67 5.29 -11.28 8.73
C LEU A 67 3.98 -12.04 8.43
N PRO A 68 2.83 -11.53 8.92
CA PRO A 68 1.55 -12.18 8.67
C PRO A 68 1.21 -12.16 7.19
N SER A 69 0.75 -13.30 6.66
CA SER A 69 0.22 -13.34 5.31
C SER A 69 -0.97 -12.39 5.16
N PRO A 70 -1.13 -11.72 4.00
CA PRO A 70 -2.32 -10.94 3.71
C PRO A 70 -3.59 -11.78 3.94
N PRO A 71 -4.59 -11.25 4.66
CA PRO A 71 -5.86 -11.93 4.84
C PRO A 71 -6.49 -12.32 3.49
N ASN A 72 -7.19 -13.46 3.41
CA ASN A 72 -7.91 -13.86 2.19
C ASN A 72 -7.07 -13.82 0.89
N ALA A 73 -5.80 -14.27 0.93
CA ALA A 73 -4.86 -14.33 -0.20
C ALA A 73 -5.55 -14.62 -1.55
N PHE A 74 -5.77 -13.55 -2.33
CA PHE A 74 -6.50 -13.45 -3.61
C PHE A 74 -7.03 -14.77 -4.18
N ARG A 75 -8.07 -15.34 -3.56
CA ARG A 75 -8.64 -16.63 -4.00
C ARG A 75 -9.41 -16.47 -5.33
N GLY A 76 -9.25 -17.43 -6.23
CA GLY A 76 -9.91 -17.46 -7.54
C GLY A 76 -9.15 -16.74 -8.66
N ILE A 77 -9.35 -17.20 -9.90
CA ILE A 77 -8.59 -16.79 -11.09
C ILE A 77 -8.68 -15.27 -11.33
N ARG A 78 -9.87 -14.68 -11.18
CA ARG A 78 -10.09 -13.24 -11.40
C ARG A 78 -9.26 -12.39 -10.44
N ARG A 79 -9.24 -12.73 -9.14
CA ARG A 79 -8.48 -11.99 -8.13
C ARG A 79 -6.97 -12.15 -8.32
N LYS A 80 -6.51 -13.36 -8.67
CA LYS A 80 -5.12 -13.61 -9.05
C LYS A 80 -4.69 -12.79 -10.27
N SER A 81 -5.52 -12.72 -11.31
CA SER A 81 -5.26 -11.89 -12.50
C SER A 81 -5.17 -10.41 -12.15
N SER A 82 -6.09 -9.89 -11.31
CA SER A 82 -6.03 -8.49 -10.85
C SER A 82 -4.77 -8.19 -10.03
N SER A 83 -4.36 -9.10 -9.12
CA SER A 83 -3.11 -8.96 -8.36
C SER A 83 -1.91 -8.95 -9.30
N LEU A 84 -1.86 -9.85 -10.30
CA LEU A 84 -0.79 -9.89 -11.29
C LEU A 84 -0.73 -8.63 -12.15
N LYS A 85 -1.88 -8.13 -12.65
CA LYS A 85 -1.94 -6.85 -13.38
C LYS A 85 -1.39 -5.70 -12.56
N ARG A 86 -1.75 -5.64 -11.27
CA ARG A 86 -1.21 -4.64 -10.35
C ARG A 86 0.28 -4.80 -10.12
N TRP A 87 0.76 -6.04 -9.96
CA TRP A 87 2.19 -6.31 -9.83
C TRP A 87 2.97 -5.82 -11.05
N LEU A 88 2.47 -6.10 -12.26
CA LEU A 88 3.08 -5.59 -13.48
C LEU A 88 3.13 -4.06 -13.50
N ALA A 89 2.04 -3.39 -13.09
CA ALA A 89 2.01 -1.94 -12.96
C ALA A 89 3.06 -1.40 -11.96
N VAL A 90 3.26 -2.07 -10.82
CA VAL A 90 4.31 -1.73 -9.84
C VAL A 90 5.71 -1.89 -10.44
N CYS A 91 5.93 -2.94 -11.25
CA CYS A 91 7.23 -3.17 -11.89
C CYS A 91 7.54 -2.17 -13.01
N SER A 92 6.53 -1.80 -13.79
CA SER A 92 6.65 -0.83 -14.89
C SER A 92 6.59 0.63 -14.43
N ASP A 93 6.46 0.87 -13.13
CA ASP A 93 6.39 2.21 -12.60
C ASP A 93 7.79 2.82 -12.44
N ASP A 94 8.04 3.82 -13.26
CA ASP A 94 9.31 4.55 -13.34
C ASP A 94 9.37 5.76 -12.39
N SER A 95 8.32 6.01 -11.60
CA SER A 95 8.34 7.06 -10.56
C SER A 95 9.31 6.76 -9.41
N ALA A 96 9.59 5.48 -9.17
CA ALA A 96 10.58 5.05 -8.20
C ALA A 96 12.00 5.28 -8.74
N LYS A 97 12.88 5.87 -7.93
CA LYS A 97 14.30 6.03 -8.27
C LYS A 97 14.91 4.67 -8.65
N ASP A 98 15.68 4.64 -9.73
CA ASP A 98 16.37 3.43 -10.15
C ASP A 98 17.62 3.20 -9.28
N GLY A 99 17.67 2.06 -8.60
CA GLY A 99 18.68 1.77 -7.59
C GLY A 99 18.77 0.29 -7.27
N LYS A 100 19.90 -0.13 -6.67
CA LYS A 100 20.20 -1.55 -6.38
C LYS A 100 19.06 -2.26 -5.62
N TYR A 101 18.34 -1.54 -4.76
CA TYR A 101 17.26 -2.10 -3.95
C TYR A 101 15.86 -1.88 -4.54
N ARG A 102 15.74 -1.38 -5.78
CA ARG A 102 14.44 -1.22 -6.48
C ARG A 102 13.59 -2.51 -6.48
N PRO A 103 14.15 -3.72 -6.72
CA PRO A 103 13.38 -4.96 -6.61
C PRO A 103 12.80 -5.18 -5.20
N THR A 104 13.58 -4.91 -4.16
CA THR A 104 13.14 -5.01 -2.76
C THR A 104 12.02 -4.00 -2.46
N VAL A 105 12.14 -2.77 -2.97
CA VAL A 105 11.08 -1.76 -2.86
C VAL A 105 9.80 -2.21 -3.56
N ASN A 106 9.90 -2.75 -4.78
CA ASN A 106 8.73 -3.25 -5.52
C ASN A 106 8.05 -4.41 -4.79
N LEU A 107 8.82 -5.33 -4.21
CA LEU A 107 8.28 -6.41 -3.39
C LEU A 107 7.60 -5.88 -2.14
N LEU A 108 8.16 -4.86 -1.48
CA LEU A 108 7.50 -4.19 -0.35
C LEU A 108 6.19 -3.51 -0.77
N ARG A 109 6.18 -2.80 -1.91
CA ARG A 109 4.97 -2.20 -2.52
C ARG A 109 3.90 -3.25 -2.81
N LYS A 110 4.30 -4.41 -3.33
CA LYS A 110 3.42 -5.54 -3.57
C LYS A 110 2.86 -6.09 -2.25
N TYR A 111 3.71 -6.38 -1.27
CA TYR A 111 3.28 -6.95 0.00
C TYR A 111 2.32 -6.03 0.74
N LEU A 112 2.67 -4.76 0.95
CA LEU A 112 1.81 -3.80 1.65
C LEU A 112 0.53 -3.50 0.87
N GLY A 113 0.61 -3.47 -0.46
CA GLY A 113 -0.55 -3.36 -1.34
C GLY A 113 -1.47 -4.57 -1.26
N ASP A 114 -0.92 -5.79 -1.28
CA ASP A 114 -1.65 -7.05 -1.10
C ASP A 114 -2.34 -7.03 0.27
N PHE A 115 -1.62 -6.61 1.32
CA PHE A 115 -2.10 -6.55 2.69
C PHE A 115 -3.26 -5.56 2.91
N ILE A 116 -3.20 -4.34 2.37
CA ILE A 116 -4.31 -3.38 2.49
C ILE A 116 -5.55 -3.85 1.73
N ILE A 117 -5.38 -4.35 0.51
CA ILE A 117 -6.53 -4.84 -0.26
C ILE A 117 -7.17 -6.04 0.43
N ALA A 118 -6.35 -6.98 0.91
CA ALA A 118 -6.80 -8.11 1.70
C ALA A 118 -7.60 -7.67 2.94
N SER A 119 -7.06 -6.72 3.71
CA SER A 119 -7.71 -6.22 4.93
C SER A 119 -9.04 -5.54 4.61
N TYR A 120 -9.12 -4.80 3.50
CA TYR A 120 -10.37 -4.23 3.04
C TYR A 120 -11.39 -5.32 2.68
N LEU A 121 -10.98 -6.33 1.90
CA LEU A 121 -11.87 -7.41 1.47
C LEU A 121 -12.42 -8.23 2.65
N ASP A 122 -11.63 -8.41 3.71
CA ASP A 122 -12.10 -9.03 4.94
C ASP A 122 -13.23 -8.23 5.59
N VAL A 123 -13.04 -6.91 5.76
CA VAL A 123 -14.08 -6.04 6.32
C VAL A 123 -15.35 -6.05 5.47
N VAL A 124 -15.20 -6.02 4.14
CA VAL A 124 -16.34 -6.12 3.22
C VAL A 124 -17.07 -7.45 3.41
N GLN A 125 -16.34 -8.55 3.49
CA GLN A 125 -16.93 -9.87 3.68
C GLN A 125 -17.62 -10.01 5.04
N GLU A 126 -16.99 -9.53 6.12
CA GLU A 126 -17.53 -9.55 7.48
C GLU A 126 -18.78 -8.68 7.63
N SER A 127 -18.89 -7.60 6.85
CA SER A 127 -20.05 -6.70 6.90
C SER A 127 -21.36 -7.35 6.44
N GLY A 128 -21.27 -8.41 5.62
CA GLY A 128 -22.45 -9.08 5.03
C GLY A 128 -23.21 -8.24 3.99
N TYR A 129 -22.72 -7.05 3.64
CA TYR A 129 -23.33 -6.21 2.62
C TYR A 129 -23.10 -6.77 1.21
N ASP A 130 -24.06 -6.53 0.33
CA ASP A 130 -23.89 -6.86 -1.08
C ASP A 130 -22.94 -5.89 -1.80
N ASP A 131 -22.44 -6.31 -2.96
CA ASP A 131 -21.47 -5.54 -3.76
C ASP A 131 -22.03 -4.20 -4.26
N ALA A 132 -23.35 -4.08 -4.46
CA ALA A 132 -23.97 -2.84 -4.92
C ALA A 132 -24.00 -1.80 -3.80
N TYR A 133 -24.43 -2.21 -2.61
CA TYR A 133 -24.44 -1.36 -1.43
C TYR A 133 -23.03 -0.94 -1.01
N MET A 134 -22.05 -1.85 -1.08
CA MET A 134 -20.65 -1.52 -0.81
C MET A 134 -20.12 -0.45 -1.77
N LYS A 135 -20.46 -0.52 -3.06
CA LYS A 135 -20.10 0.52 -4.04
C LYS A 135 -20.76 1.86 -3.73
N GLU A 136 -21.98 1.87 -3.21
CA GLU A 136 -22.63 3.10 -2.76
C GLU A 136 -21.91 3.72 -1.56
N ILE A 137 -21.49 2.92 -0.60
CA ILE A 137 -20.68 3.39 0.54
C ILE A 137 -19.36 3.96 0.04
N GLU A 138 -18.62 3.23 -0.79
CA GLU A 138 -17.35 3.69 -1.38
C GLU A 138 -17.51 5.03 -2.10
N ARG A 139 -18.56 5.14 -2.94
CA ARG A 139 -18.88 6.37 -3.68
C ARG A 139 -19.23 7.51 -2.73
N ALA A 140 -20.05 7.25 -1.71
CA ALA A 140 -20.47 8.27 -0.75
C ALA A 140 -19.28 8.81 0.06
N VAL A 141 -18.38 7.93 0.51
CA VAL A 141 -17.14 8.32 1.20
C VAL A 141 -16.27 9.18 0.28
N LEU A 142 -16.02 8.73 -0.96
CA LEU A 142 -15.22 9.48 -1.93
C LEU A 142 -15.76 10.88 -2.18
N VAL A 143 -17.07 11.02 -2.44
CA VAL A 143 -17.69 12.31 -2.74
C VAL A 143 -17.65 13.23 -1.54
N LYS A 144 -17.97 12.74 -0.33
CA LYS A 144 -17.91 13.55 0.89
C LYS A 144 -16.50 14.02 1.19
N THR A 145 -15.51 13.13 1.11
CA THR A 145 -14.12 13.49 1.35
C THR A 145 -13.62 14.52 0.33
N LEU A 146 -13.96 14.35 -0.95
CA LEU A 146 -13.58 15.31 -1.98
C LEU A 146 -14.24 16.68 -1.75
N ASP A 147 -15.54 16.72 -1.44
CA ASP A 147 -16.25 17.98 -1.17
C ASP A 147 -15.65 18.72 0.04
N CYS A 148 -15.35 18.00 1.13
CA CYS A 148 -14.70 18.60 2.31
C CYS A 148 -13.34 19.22 1.95
N PHE A 149 -12.43 18.45 1.35
CA PHE A 149 -11.10 18.95 1.00
C PHE A 149 -11.14 20.07 -0.05
N TRP A 150 -12.08 20.00 -0.99
CA TRP A 150 -12.24 21.04 -2.00
C TRP A 150 -12.72 22.36 -1.41
N ARG A 151 -13.69 22.32 -0.48
CA ARG A 151 -14.15 23.51 0.24
C ARG A 151 -13.03 24.15 1.05
N ASP A 152 -12.30 23.35 1.81
CA ASP A 152 -11.15 23.83 2.61
C ASP A 152 -10.10 24.47 1.70
N HIS A 153 -9.82 23.84 0.56
CA HIS A 153 -8.91 24.37 -0.44
C HIS A 153 -9.38 25.74 -0.97
N LEU A 154 -10.65 25.89 -1.34
CA LEU A 154 -11.21 27.15 -1.82
C LEU A 154 -11.14 28.27 -0.77
N VAL A 155 -11.44 27.96 0.49
CA VAL A 155 -11.32 28.93 1.60
C VAL A 155 -9.87 29.37 1.76
N ASN A 156 -8.92 28.44 1.72
CA ASN A 156 -7.50 28.75 1.84
C ASN A 156 -7.00 29.58 0.66
N MET A 157 -7.43 29.27 -0.57
CA MET A 157 -7.04 30.04 -1.76
C MET A 157 -7.62 31.46 -1.72
N ASN A 158 -8.87 31.63 -1.28
CA ASN A 158 -9.46 32.97 -1.10
C ASN A 158 -8.72 33.80 -0.05
N ARG A 159 -8.30 33.17 1.06
CA ARG A 159 -7.48 33.83 2.08
C ARG A 159 -6.13 34.27 1.52
N LEU A 160 -5.46 33.39 0.78
CA LEU A 160 -4.19 33.70 0.13
C LEU A 160 -4.34 34.83 -0.89
N SER A 161 -5.37 34.79 -1.75
CA SER A 161 -5.60 35.85 -2.75
C SER A 161 -5.99 37.19 -2.14
N SER A 162 -6.60 37.20 -0.96
CA SER A 162 -6.94 38.43 -0.25
C SER A 162 -5.77 39.04 0.55
N ALA A 163 -4.73 38.25 0.81
CA ALA A 163 -3.55 38.67 1.56
C ALA A 163 -2.39 39.11 0.67
N VAL A 164 -2.49 38.86 -0.64
CA VAL A 164 -1.59 39.33 -1.71
C VAL A 164 -2.18 40.57 -2.35
#